data_AF-A0A354WHQ3-F1
#
_entry.id   AF-A0A354WHQ3-F1
#
_cell.length_a   1.000
_cell.length_b   1.000
_cell.length_c   1.000
_cell.angle_alpha   90.00
_cell.angle_beta   90.00
_cell.angle_gamma   90.00
#
_symmetry.space_group_name_H-M   'P 1'
#
loop_
_entity.id
_entity.type
_entity.pdbx_description
1 polymer ?
#
loop_
_entity_poly.entity_id
_entity_poly.type
_entity_poly.pdbx_seq_one_letter_code
_entity_poly.pdbx_strand_id
1 'polypeptide(L)'
;MRAKIKQLVWEWRGVLITTPVMAGLVILLRFSGILQSGEWSVYDQYTRLRPLESRDERIAIIGLDEADMKYIGQGYVPDQIYAELIEKLIAMKPTAIGLDIYRDLPFEPGHARLVKVLAETPNLIGIEKVVGSQSLEAVAAPPILKEKNRVAANDLILDEDNIIRRALLVVENNQKQPVYSLGLFLAMFYLDNQGISPQIVEGTNNWWKFNNTVFKPLAKNDGGYIRADAGGYQVFLNYRGSNRSFEIVSFRDILTDKLPKDWAKNRIILIGSVGESFKDLISTPYTLSANKRMSGVEVHAHIASQIISTALDNRPLIKTLPDTLEWIWIFIWSGAGAILTWKFRATAKVQLLIIKQVLISILATGILLGSTYLLFIQGWWIPVVPPFLALAGSAIAITAYIARSASDIRNIFGRYLSAEIVSNLLEKPEGLKLGGERRKITILTSDLRGFTALSERLQPEEVVKILNFYLSSMADVITIYQG
;
A
#
# COMPACT_ATOMS: atom_id res chain seq x y z
N MET A 1 -19.21 -29.78 -31.18
CA MET A 1 -18.90 -29.00 -29.94
C MET A 1 -17.48 -29.25 -29.42
N ARG A 2 -17.07 -30.50 -29.14
CA ARG A 2 -15.72 -30.83 -28.62
C ARG A 2 -14.54 -30.36 -29.48
N ALA A 3 -14.64 -30.43 -30.81
CA ALA A 3 -13.57 -29.97 -31.72
C ALA A 3 -13.33 -28.45 -31.65
N LYS A 4 -14.41 -27.64 -31.58
CA LYS A 4 -14.33 -26.18 -31.43
C LYS A 4 -13.69 -25.78 -30.09
N ILE A 5 -13.99 -26.50 -29.01
CA ILE A 5 -13.37 -26.27 -27.69
C ILE A 5 -11.88 -26.60 -27.73
N LYS A 6 -11.48 -27.74 -28.33
CA LYS A 6 -10.06 -28.10 -28.47
C LYS A 6 -9.29 -27.06 -29.26
N GLN A 7 -9.86 -26.54 -30.34
CA GLN A 7 -9.25 -25.48 -31.15
C GLN A 7 -9.08 -24.19 -30.34
N LEU A 8 -10.12 -23.75 -29.62
CA LEU A 8 -10.06 -22.55 -28.79
C LEU A 8 -8.99 -22.67 -27.70
N VAL A 9 -8.94 -23.82 -27.01
CA VAL A 9 -7.91 -24.10 -25.99
C VAL A 9 -6.52 -24.06 -26.60
N TRP A 10 -6.33 -24.63 -27.79
CA TRP A 10 -5.04 -24.61 -28.48
C TRP A 10 -4.61 -23.19 -28.88
N GLU A 11 -5.55 -22.37 -29.35
CA GLU A 11 -5.31 -20.99 -29.78
C GLU A 11 -5.02 -20.04 -28.62
N TRP A 12 -5.47 -20.37 -27.40
CA TRP A 12 -5.31 -19.54 -26.20
C TRP A 12 -4.46 -20.18 -25.10
N ARG A 13 -3.79 -21.30 -25.40
CA ARG A 13 -3.01 -22.09 -24.42
C ARG A 13 -2.01 -21.27 -23.61
N GLY A 14 -1.33 -20.29 -24.24
CA GLY A 14 -0.36 -19.46 -23.53
C GLY A 14 -1.01 -18.61 -22.44
N VAL A 15 -2.21 -18.07 -22.69
CA VAL A 15 -2.98 -17.33 -21.70
C VAL A 15 -3.53 -18.27 -20.62
N LEU A 16 -4.15 -19.38 -21.04
CA LEU A 16 -4.77 -20.34 -20.12
C LEU A 16 -3.78 -20.95 -19.12
N ILE A 17 -2.51 -21.10 -19.51
CA ILE A 17 -1.45 -21.60 -18.63
C ILE A 17 -0.84 -20.45 -17.81
N THR A 18 -0.46 -19.34 -18.46
CA THR A 18 0.30 -18.27 -17.79
C THR A 18 -0.52 -17.58 -16.71
N THR A 19 -1.80 -17.31 -16.96
CA THR A 19 -2.64 -16.57 -16.02
C THR A 19 -2.75 -17.23 -14.64
N PRO A 20 -3.21 -18.49 -14.51
CA PRO A 20 -3.31 -19.13 -13.19
C PRO A 20 -1.94 -19.35 -12.54
N VAL A 21 -0.91 -19.69 -13.33
CA VAL A 21 0.45 -19.92 -12.80
C VAL A 21 1.03 -18.63 -12.21
N MET A 22 0.99 -17.53 -12.96
CA MET A 22 1.54 -16.26 -12.51
C MET A 22 0.73 -15.68 -11.35
N ALA A 23 -0.60 -15.75 -11.40
CA ALA A 23 -1.44 -15.34 -10.28
C ALA A 23 -1.11 -16.14 -9.00
N GLY A 24 -0.99 -17.47 -9.10
CA GLY A 24 -0.60 -18.33 -7.99
C GLY A 24 0.78 -17.98 -7.40
N LEU A 25 1.78 -17.76 -8.26
CA LEU A 25 3.12 -17.34 -7.83
C LEU A 25 3.10 -15.99 -7.10
N VAL A 26 2.36 -15.00 -7.62
CA VAL A 26 2.25 -13.69 -6.98
C VAL A 26 1.50 -13.77 -5.65
N ILE A 27 0.44 -14.56 -5.56
CA ILE A 27 -0.29 -14.80 -4.31
C ILE A 27 0.64 -15.43 -3.26
N LEU A 28 1.46 -16.41 -3.65
CA LEU A 28 2.47 -17.01 -2.76
C LEU A 28 3.53 -16.00 -2.32
N LEU A 29 4.04 -15.17 -3.25
CA LEU A 29 4.96 -14.08 -2.92
C LEU A 29 4.33 -13.10 -1.92
N ARG A 30 3.05 -12.75 -2.10
CA ARG A 30 2.32 -11.90 -1.17
C ARG A 30 2.27 -12.50 0.24
N PHE A 31 1.92 -13.77 0.38
CA PHE A 31 1.87 -14.46 1.68
C PHE A 31 3.21 -14.55 2.42
N SER A 32 4.33 -14.43 1.69
CA SER A 32 5.65 -14.36 2.33
C SER A 32 5.86 -13.05 3.11
N GLY A 33 5.16 -11.96 2.73
CA GLY A 33 5.32 -10.62 3.29
C GLY A 33 6.29 -9.72 2.50
N ILE A 34 7.00 -10.26 1.50
CA ILE A 34 8.04 -9.52 0.77
C ILE A 34 7.52 -8.29 0.00
N LEU A 35 6.21 -8.27 -0.33
CA LEU A 35 5.58 -7.18 -1.06
C LEU A 35 5.00 -6.08 -0.15
N GLN A 36 5.00 -6.29 1.17
CA GLN A 36 4.35 -5.41 2.16
C GLN A 36 4.91 -3.99 2.14
N SER A 37 6.23 -3.83 2.15
CA SER A 37 6.87 -2.51 2.14
C SER A 37 6.54 -1.70 0.88
N GLY A 38 6.43 -2.37 -0.27
CA GLY A 38 5.97 -1.75 -1.51
C GLY A 38 4.55 -1.24 -1.41
N GLU A 39 3.64 -2.01 -0.81
CA GLU A 39 2.25 -1.60 -0.59
C GLU A 39 2.12 -0.43 0.38
N TRP A 40 2.89 -0.43 1.46
CA TRP A 40 2.94 0.70 2.38
C TRP A 40 3.44 1.97 1.71
N SER A 41 4.46 1.87 0.86
CA SER A 41 4.93 3.02 0.07
C SER A 41 3.85 3.56 -0.88
N VAL A 42 3.08 2.68 -1.54
CA VAL A 42 1.93 3.08 -2.37
C VAL A 42 0.84 3.74 -1.52
N TYR A 43 0.50 3.16 -0.37
CA TYR A 43 -0.47 3.74 0.57
C TYR A 43 -0.08 5.15 1.01
N ASP A 44 1.20 5.35 1.34
CA ASP A 44 1.70 6.64 1.79
C ASP A 44 1.69 7.66 0.65
N GLN A 45 2.08 7.25 -0.56
CA GLN A 45 1.98 8.10 -1.75
C GLN A 45 0.54 8.50 -2.03
N TYR A 46 -0.39 7.55 -1.99
CA TYR A 46 -1.80 7.84 -2.20
C TYR A 46 -2.35 8.78 -1.12
N THR A 47 -1.94 8.61 0.13
CA THR A 47 -2.31 9.50 1.24
C THR A 47 -1.82 10.93 0.98
N ARG A 48 -0.59 11.10 0.47
CA ARG A 48 -0.04 12.41 0.13
C ARG A 48 -0.65 13.06 -1.11
N LEU A 49 -1.10 12.26 -2.08
CA LEU A 49 -1.68 12.76 -3.33
C LEU A 49 -3.15 13.20 -3.19
N ARG A 50 -3.82 12.82 -2.09
CA ARG A 50 -5.22 13.17 -1.85
C ARG A 50 -5.48 14.68 -1.93
N PRO A 51 -6.70 15.09 -2.32
CA PRO A 51 -7.14 16.46 -2.20
C PRO A 51 -6.98 16.97 -0.76
N LEU A 52 -6.56 18.23 -0.61
CA LEU A 52 -6.44 18.86 0.70
C LEU A 52 -7.83 19.00 1.32
N GLU A 53 -7.97 18.53 2.56
CA GLU A 53 -9.15 18.77 3.36
C GLU A 53 -9.04 20.09 4.12
N SER A 54 -10.19 20.72 4.42
CA SER A 54 -10.23 21.88 5.32
C SER A 54 -9.78 21.50 6.73
N ARG A 55 -9.22 22.48 7.45
CA ARG A 55 -8.88 22.39 8.87
C ARG A 55 -10.10 21.97 9.69
N ASP A 56 -9.90 21.14 10.70
CA ASP A 56 -10.97 20.76 11.62
C ASP A 56 -11.09 21.80 12.75
N GLU A 57 -12.05 22.71 12.63
CA GLU A 57 -12.26 23.79 13.61
C GLU A 57 -12.75 23.27 14.98
N ARG A 58 -13.25 22.03 15.05
CA ARG A 58 -13.73 21.42 16.31
C ARG A 58 -12.59 21.05 17.26
N ILE A 59 -11.35 20.98 16.76
CA ILE A 59 -10.18 20.56 17.53
C ILE A 59 -9.10 21.65 17.44
N ALA A 60 -8.49 21.97 18.58
CA ALA A 60 -7.33 22.84 18.66
C ALA A 60 -6.24 22.17 19.50
N ILE A 61 -4.99 22.53 19.24
CA ILE A 61 -3.83 22.07 20.01
C ILE A 61 -3.15 23.28 20.65
N ILE A 62 -2.89 23.18 21.94
CA ILE A 62 -2.00 24.06 22.67
C ILE A 62 -0.65 23.35 22.71
N GLY A 63 0.26 23.82 21.87
CA GLY A 63 1.57 23.23 21.70
C GLY A 63 2.58 23.84 22.66
N LEU A 64 3.28 22.98 23.40
CA LEU A 64 4.47 23.34 24.17
C LEU A 64 5.71 23.18 23.28
N ASP A 65 6.42 24.29 23.01
CA ASP A 65 7.65 24.32 22.22
C ASP A 65 8.87 24.85 23.00
N GLU A 66 10.03 24.95 22.34
CA GLU A 66 11.27 25.48 22.94
C GLU A 66 11.14 26.94 23.38
N ALA A 67 10.34 27.75 22.69
CA ALA A 67 10.13 29.15 23.03
C ALA A 67 9.28 29.29 24.30
N ASP A 68 8.31 28.40 24.49
CA ASP A 68 7.55 28.27 25.74
C ASP A 68 8.45 27.80 26.89
N MET A 69 9.31 26.79 26.67
CA MET A 69 10.27 26.35 27.68
C MET A 69 11.24 27.47 28.09
N LYS A 70 11.70 28.28 27.13
CA LYS A 70 12.55 29.44 27.40
C LYS A 70 11.79 30.53 28.19
N TYR A 71 10.50 30.72 27.92
CA TYR A 71 9.65 31.64 28.67
C TYR A 71 9.46 31.18 30.13
N ILE A 72 9.25 29.89 30.35
CA ILE A 72 9.13 29.28 31.69
C ILE A 72 10.46 29.35 32.44
N GLY A 73 11.59 29.26 31.73
CA GLY A 73 12.93 29.43 32.30
C GLY A 73 13.42 28.23 33.10
N GLN A 74 12.80 27.05 32.92
CA GLN A 74 13.15 25.81 33.62
C GLN A 74 13.26 24.63 32.62
N GLY A 75 13.93 23.55 33.01
CA GLY A 75 14.07 22.34 32.19
C GLY A 75 12.83 21.43 32.16
N TYR A 76 11.79 21.77 32.94
CA TYR A 76 10.49 21.11 32.99
C TYR A 76 9.42 22.17 33.21
N VAL A 77 8.15 21.81 33.03
CA VAL A 77 7.02 22.71 33.28
C VAL A 77 6.42 22.38 34.65
N PRO A 78 6.50 23.28 35.65
CA PRO A 78 5.93 23.05 36.98
C PRO A 78 4.41 22.87 36.97
N ASP A 79 3.89 22.14 37.93
CA ASP A 79 2.45 21.86 38.07
C ASP A 79 1.62 23.12 38.28
N GLN A 80 2.17 24.15 38.93
CA GLN A 80 1.53 25.46 39.02
C GLN A 80 1.18 26.07 37.65
N ILE A 81 2.04 25.88 36.66
CA ILE A 81 1.88 26.44 35.31
C ILE A 81 0.76 25.70 34.55
N TYR A 82 0.69 24.37 34.67
CA TYR A 82 -0.44 23.61 34.12
C TYR A 82 -1.75 23.94 34.83
N ALA A 83 -1.73 24.11 36.15
CA ALA A 83 -2.92 24.50 36.91
C ALA A 83 -3.46 25.85 36.41
N GLU A 84 -2.59 26.85 36.24
CA GLU A 84 -2.97 28.15 35.69
C GLU A 84 -3.49 28.05 34.25
N LEU A 85 -2.79 27.32 33.38
CA LEU A 85 -3.24 27.10 32.00
C LEU A 85 -4.66 26.50 31.96
N ILE A 86 -4.89 25.42 32.71
CA ILE A 86 -6.16 24.72 32.72
C ILE A 86 -7.26 25.61 33.29
N GLU A 87 -7.02 26.33 34.38
CA GLU A 87 -7.99 27.30 34.94
C GLU A 87 -8.39 28.36 33.91
N LYS A 88 -7.43 28.92 33.16
CA LYS A 88 -7.72 29.87 32.07
C LYS A 88 -8.54 29.23 30.96
N LEU A 89 -8.24 27.98 30.59
CA LEU A 89 -9.01 27.25 29.57
C LEU A 89 -10.43 26.96 30.03
N ILE A 90 -10.66 26.58 31.28
CA ILE A 90 -12.00 26.34 31.83
C ILE A 90 -12.87 27.60 31.67
N ALA A 91 -12.30 28.79 31.89
CA ALA A 91 -13.01 30.05 31.70
C ALA A 91 -13.44 30.28 30.24
N MET A 92 -12.75 29.69 29.26
CA MET A 92 -13.07 29.73 27.83
C MET A 92 -14.08 28.66 27.39
N LYS A 93 -14.54 27.79 28.31
CA LYS A 93 -15.60 26.79 28.12
C LYS A 93 -15.37 25.79 26.96
N PRO A 94 -14.24 25.06 26.94
CA PRO A 94 -14.04 23.98 25.99
C PRO A 94 -15.05 22.86 26.18
N THR A 95 -15.33 22.12 25.10
CA THR A 95 -16.12 20.89 25.18
C THR A 95 -15.37 19.84 25.97
N ALA A 96 -14.10 19.59 25.61
CA ALA A 96 -13.22 18.65 26.29
C ALA A 96 -11.78 19.15 26.28
N ILE A 97 -11.01 18.76 27.28
CA ILE A 97 -9.57 19.03 27.39
C ILE A 97 -8.83 17.70 27.45
N GLY A 98 -7.95 17.42 26.49
CA GLY A 98 -7.04 16.29 26.54
C GLY A 98 -5.65 16.76 26.96
N LEU A 99 -5.16 16.29 28.11
CA LEU A 99 -3.82 16.59 28.60
C LEU A 99 -2.88 15.45 28.20
N ASP A 100 -2.22 15.59 27.04
CA ASP A 100 -1.22 14.65 26.52
C ASP A 100 0.15 14.92 27.14
N ILE A 101 0.19 14.89 28.48
CA ILE A 101 1.38 15.12 29.29
C ILE A 101 1.31 14.18 30.49
N TYR A 102 2.34 13.37 30.70
CA TYR A 102 2.41 12.46 31.85
C TYR A 102 2.49 13.24 33.17
N ARG A 103 1.61 12.89 34.10
CA ARG A 103 1.45 13.53 35.41
C ARG A 103 1.19 12.51 36.53
N ASP A 104 1.93 11.40 36.49
CA ASP A 104 1.98 10.39 37.54
C ASP A 104 2.76 10.84 38.78
N LEU A 105 3.79 11.67 38.58
CA LEU A 105 4.64 12.22 39.65
C LEU A 105 4.42 13.73 39.83
N PRO A 106 4.65 14.26 41.05
CA PRO A 106 4.56 15.69 41.31
C PRO A 106 5.73 16.47 40.70
N PHE A 107 5.42 17.61 40.07
CA PHE A 107 6.41 18.57 39.58
C PHE A 107 6.22 19.92 40.25
N GLU A 108 6.81 20.08 41.44
CA GLU A 108 6.69 21.30 42.23
C GLU A 108 7.34 22.53 41.55
N PRO A 109 6.90 23.76 41.88
CA PRO A 109 5.82 24.09 42.81
C PRO A 109 4.41 23.91 42.23
N GLY A 110 3.43 23.73 43.11
CA GLY A 110 2.00 23.86 42.82
C GLY A 110 1.26 22.55 42.57
N HIS A 111 1.82 21.41 42.95
CA HIS A 111 1.20 20.11 42.73
C HIS A 111 -0.21 20.03 43.35
N ALA A 112 -0.37 20.50 44.59
CA ALA A 112 -1.68 20.52 45.26
C ALA A 112 -2.74 21.35 44.50
N ARG A 113 -2.33 22.46 43.87
CA ARG A 113 -3.22 23.28 43.04
C ARG A 113 -3.62 22.51 41.78
N LEU A 114 -2.66 21.88 41.10
CA LEU A 114 -2.96 21.08 39.92
C LEU A 114 -3.90 19.92 40.26
N VAL A 115 -3.63 19.15 41.32
CA VAL A 115 -4.52 18.05 41.75
C VAL A 115 -5.96 18.54 41.98
N LYS A 116 -6.12 19.70 42.61
CA LYS A 116 -7.45 20.32 42.79
C LYS A 116 -8.10 20.65 41.45
N VAL A 117 -7.39 21.32 40.54
CA VAL A 117 -7.90 21.67 39.21
C VAL A 117 -8.29 20.42 38.42
N LEU A 118 -7.43 19.39 38.43
CA LEU A 118 -7.72 18.09 37.80
C LEU A 118 -8.99 17.46 38.40
N ALA A 119 -9.16 17.50 39.72
CA ALA A 119 -10.33 16.94 40.40
C ALA A 119 -11.64 17.67 40.03
N GLU A 120 -11.59 19.00 39.90
CA GLU A 120 -12.74 19.89 39.71
C GLU A 120 -13.14 20.12 38.24
N THR A 121 -12.34 19.65 37.27
CA THR A 121 -12.57 19.90 35.82
C THR A 121 -13.17 18.68 35.11
N PRO A 122 -14.50 18.47 35.07
CA PRO A 122 -15.14 17.21 34.67
C PRO A 122 -14.80 16.76 33.24
N ASN A 123 -14.55 17.71 32.34
CA ASN A 123 -14.26 17.47 30.93
C ASN A 123 -12.75 17.44 30.60
N LEU A 124 -11.89 17.31 31.62
CA LEU A 124 -10.44 17.08 31.43
C LEU A 124 -10.11 15.60 31.52
N ILE A 125 -9.39 15.11 30.51
CA ILE A 125 -8.92 13.74 30.36
C ILE A 125 -7.39 13.77 30.39
N GLY A 126 -6.79 12.99 31.28
CA GLY A 126 -5.35 12.76 31.33
C GLY A 126 -4.96 11.48 30.61
N ILE A 127 -3.66 11.22 30.56
CA ILE A 127 -3.12 10.05 29.88
C ILE A 127 -2.41 9.07 30.81
N GLU A 128 -2.32 7.82 30.38
CA GLU A 128 -1.38 6.81 30.88
C GLU A 128 -0.73 6.07 29.69
N LYS A 129 0.43 5.47 29.91
CA LYS A 129 1.08 4.58 28.95
C LYS A 129 0.79 3.15 29.38
N VAL A 130 -0.12 2.49 28.67
CA VAL A 130 -0.68 1.19 29.07
C VAL A 130 0.27 0.04 28.76
N VAL A 131 0.81 0.03 27.53
CA VAL A 131 1.71 -1.04 27.07
C VAL A 131 3.11 -0.47 26.94
N GLY A 132 4.01 -1.00 27.75
CA GLY A 132 5.44 -0.78 27.57
C GLY A 132 5.97 -1.55 26.35
N SER A 133 6.86 -0.95 25.57
CA SER A 133 7.65 -1.70 24.57
C SER A 133 8.90 -2.27 25.23
N GLN A 134 9.71 -3.07 24.51
CA GLN A 134 11.01 -3.54 25.01
C GLN A 134 11.97 -2.40 25.44
N SER A 135 11.66 -1.15 25.08
CA SER A 135 12.48 0.04 25.33
C SER A 135 11.75 1.19 26.06
N LEU A 136 10.45 1.06 26.36
CA LEU A 136 9.65 2.08 27.03
C LEU A 136 8.79 1.42 28.11
N GLU A 137 8.95 1.83 29.36
CA GLU A 137 8.13 1.34 30.46
C GLU A 137 6.70 1.90 30.39
N ALA A 138 5.76 1.17 31.01
CA ALA A 138 4.43 1.73 31.27
C ALA A 138 4.56 2.93 32.21
N VAL A 139 3.72 3.94 32.02
CA VAL A 139 3.69 5.18 32.80
C VAL A 139 2.31 5.30 33.38
N ALA A 140 2.21 5.46 34.70
CA ALA A 140 0.94 5.50 35.38
C ALA A 140 0.14 6.77 35.01
N ALA A 141 -1.17 6.72 35.25
CA ALA A 141 -2.02 7.89 35.16
C ALA A 141 -1.88 8.80 36.39
N PRO A 142 -2.28 10.08 36.30
CA PRO A 142 -2.51 10.91 37.47
C PRO A 142 -3.57 10.25 38.39
N PRO A 143 -3.25 9.95 39.68
CA PRO A 143 -4.12 9.16 40.55
C PRO A 143 -5.55 9.72 40.65
N ILE A 144 -5.68 11.04 40.79
CA ILE A 144 -6.98 11.71 40.93
C ILE A 144 -7.86 11.61 39.67
N LEU A 145 -7.26 11.50 38.49
CA LEU A 145 -8.00 11.30 37.24
C LEU A 145 -8.40 9.83 37.08
N LYS A 146 -7.54 8.91 37.51
CA LYS A 146 -7.79 7.46 37.48
C LYS A 146 -8.99 7.08 38.36
N GLU A 147 -9.04 7.61 39.58
CA GLU A 147 -10.19 7.43 40.49
C GLU A 147 -11.53 7.91 39.90
N LYS A 148 -11.46 8.88 38.98
CA LYS A 148 -12.63 9.48 38.33
C LYS A 148 -12.92 8.91 36.93
N ASN A 149 -12.22 7.86 36.49
CA ASN A 149 -12.32 7.27 35.15
C ASN A 149 -12.09 8.28 34.01
N ARG A 150 -11.18 9.25 34.19
CA ARG A 150 -10.84 10.28 33.20
C ARG A 150 -9.41 10.15 32.72
N VAL A 151 -9.04 8.93 32.38
CA VAL A 151 -7.72 8.54 31.90
C VAL A 151 -7.88 7.81 30.58
N ALA A 152 -7.02 8.13 29.63
CA ALA A 152 -6.96 7.49 28.33
C ALA A 152 -5.54 6.98 28.02
N ALA A 153 -5.44 5.98 27.16
CA ALA A 153 -4.16 5.47 26.71
C ALA A 153 -3.48 6.45 25.74
N ASN A 154 -2.20 6.73 25.98
CA ASN A 154 -1.33 7.44 25.05
C ASN A 154 -0.65 6.51 24.03
N ASP A 155 -1.03 5.23 24.01
CA ASP A 155 -0.39 4.23 23.17
C ASP A 155 -0.67 4.46 21.69
N LEU A 156 0.42 4.50 20.93
CA LEU A 156 0.44 4.62 19.49
C LEU A 156 1.15 3.39 18.90
N ILE A 157 0.65 2.89 17.77
CA ILE A 157 1.22 1.72 17.09
C ILE A 157 2.05 2.18 15.90
N LEU A 158 3.33 1.83 15.95
CA LEU A 158 4.26 1.99 14.85
C LEU A 158 4.27 0.72 14.00
N ASP A 159 4.25 0.89 12.67
CA ASP A 159 4.60 -0.21 11.77
C ASP A 159 6.11 -0.47 11.80
N GLU A 160 6.57 -1.54 11.16
CA GLU A 160 7.98 -1.97 11.17
C GLU A 160 8.95 -0.91 10.61
N ASP A 161 8.45 0.02 9.79
CA ASP A 161 9.20 1.15 9.25
C ASP A 161 9.08 2.44 10.09
N ASN A 162 8.54 2.34 11.31
CA ASN A 162 8.29 3.43 12.25
C ASN A 162 7.32 4.51 11.75
N ILE A 163 6.42 4.15 10.83
CA ILE A 163 5.34 5.04 10.38
C ILE A 163 4.02 4.61 11.03
N ILE A 164 3.24 5.57 11.54
CA ILE A 164 1.89 5.31 12.04
C ILE A 164 0.90 5.38 10.90
N ARG A 165 0.37 4.22 10.47
CA ARG A 165 -0.75 4.13 9.52
C ARG A 165 -2.06 3.66 10.16
N ARG A 166 -1.99 3.25 11.42
CA ARG A 166 -3.06 2.62 12.17
C ARG A 166 -3.33 3.40 13.45
N ALA A 167 -4.60 3.57 13.78
CA ALA A 167 -5.04 4.11 15.05
C ALA A 167 -5.39 2.94 15.98
N LEU A 168 -4.78 2.93 17.17
CA LEU A 168 -5.20 2.08 18.27
C LEU A 168 -6.32 2.81 19.02
N LEU A 169 -7.54 2.29 18.93
CA LEU A 169 -8.71 2.88 19.60
C LEU A 169 -8.87 2.33 21.01
N VAL A 170 -8.64 1.03 21.20
CA VAL A 170 -8.71 0.38 22.51
C VAL A 170 -7.46 -0.45 22.73
N VAL A 171 -6.83 -0.23 23.88
CA VAL A 171 -5.66 -0.98 24.37
C VAL A 171 -6.12 -1.96 25.43
N GLU A 172 -5.55 -3.15 25.48
CA GLU A 172 -5.73 -4.03 26.63
C GLU A 172 -4.57 -3.83 27.61
N ASN A 173 -4.89 -3.54 28.87
CA ASN A 173 -3.88 -3.46 29.91
C ASN A 173 -3.40 -4.87 30.34
N ASN A 174 -2.42 -4.94 31.26
CA ASN A 174 -1.89 -6.21 31.76
C ASN A 174 -2.95 -7.14 32.41
N GLN A 175 -4.10 -6.59 32.81
CA GLN A 175 -5.25 -7.32 33.37
C GLN A 175 -6.31 -7.65 32.31
N LYS A 176 -6.01 -7.44 31.02
CA LYS A 176 -6.93 -7.59 29.87
C LYS A 176 -8.17 -6.69 29.95
N GLN A 177 -8.09 -5.57 30.66
CA GLN A 177 -9.16 -4.58 30.67
C GLN A 177 -8.96 -3.57 29.52
N PRO A 178 -10.04 -3.19 28.82
CA PRO A 178 -9.96 -2.21 27.76
C PRO A 178 -9.70 -0.80 28.32
N VAL A 179 -8.72 -0.11 27.74
CA VAL A 179 -8.41 1.30 27.97
C VAL A 179 -8.57 2.04 26.65
N TYR A 180 -9.41 3.07 26.61
CA TYR A 180 -9.66 3.87 25.42
C TYR A 180 -8.48 4.80 25.14
N SER A 181 -8.07 4.93 23.88
CA SER A 181 -7.03 5.89 23.50
C SER A 181 -7.51 7.33 23.64
N LEU A 182 -6.58 8.26 23.84
CA LEU A 182 -6.91 9.68 24.05
C LEU A 182 -7.81 10.24 22.93
N GLY A 183 -7.44 9.99 21.66
CA GLY A 183 -8.24 10.43 20.53
C GLY A 183 -9.67 9.84 20.51
N LEU A 184 -9.82 8.56 20.86
CA LEU A 184 -11.14 7.93 20.96
C LEU A 184 -11.95 8.55 22.12
N PHE A 185 -11.36 8.68 23.29
CA PHE A 185 -12.05 9.18 24.48
C PHE A 185 -12.60 10.59 24.24
N LEU A 186 -11.77 11.48 23.69
CA LEU A 186 -12.19 12.85 23.37
C LEU A 186 -13.28 12.89 22.28
N ALA A 187 -13.19 12.03 21.27
CA ALA A 187 -14.23 11.93 20.26
C ALA A 187 -15.56 11.43 20.85
N MET A 188 -15.53 10.41 21.70
CA MET A 188 -16.71 9.92 22.40
C MET A 188 -17.34 11.01 23.27
N PHE A 189 -16.54 11.74 24.05
CA PHE A 189 -17.03 12.83 24.88
C PHE A 189 -17.69 13.94 24.05
N TYR A 190 -17.09 14.30 22.92
CA TYR A 190 -17.66 15.30 22.02
C TYR A 190 -18.97 14.83 21.36
N LEU A 191 -19.02 13.58 20.90
CA LEU A 191 -20.20 13.01 20.25
C LEU A 191 -21.35 12.78 21.23
N ASP A 192 -21.06 12.42 22.48
CA ASP A 192 -22.08 12.25 23.51
C ASP A 192 -22.82 13.56 23.81
N ASN A 193 -22.10 14.70 23.82
CA ASN A 193 -22.71 16.04 23.89
C ASN A 193 -23.57 16.39 22.67
N GLN A 194 -23.45 15.65 21.57
CA GLN A 194 -24.31 15.74 20.38
C GLN A 194 -25.39 14.64 20.35
N GLY A 195 -25.55 13.87 21.44
CA GLY A 195 -26.51 12.78 21.54
C GLY A 195 -26.13 11.51 20.78
N ILE A 196 -24.85 11.34 20.42
CA ILE A 196 -24.35 10.18 19.69
C ILE A 196 -23.44 9.35 20.58
N SER A 197 -23.91 8.19 21.00
CA SER A 197 -23.14 7.21 21.77
C SER A 197 -22.69 6.03 20.88
N PRO A 198 -21.54 5.39 21.16
CA PRO A 198 -21.11 4.20 20.41
C PRO A 198 -22.08 3.03 20.63
N GLN A 199 -22.31 2.27 19.57
CA GLN A 199 -23.13 1.06 19.60
C GLN A 199 -22.30 -0.15 19.16
N ILE A 200 -22.57 -1.31 19.74
CA ILE A 200 -22.00 -2.58 19.27
C ILE A 200 -22.89 -3.11 18.14
N VAL A 201 -22.27 -3.50 17.03
CA VAL A 201 -22.97 -4.12 15.90
C VAL A 201 -23.31 -5.57 16.24
N GLU A 202 -24.60 -5.88 16.27
CA GLU A 202 -25.11 -7.24 16.50
C GLU A 202 -24.53 -8.25 15.50
N GLY A 203 -24.23 -9.47 15.98
CA GLY A 203 -23.67 -10.54 15.16
C GLY A 203 -22.18 -10.39 14.81
N THR A 204 -21.50 -9.38 15.34
CA THR A 204 -20.05 -9.18 15.18
C THR A 204 -19.30 -9.41 16.48
N ASN A 205 -17.98 -9.62 16.39
CA ASN A 205 -17.12 -9.69 17.57
C ASN A 205 -16.78 -8.27 18.05
N ASN A 206 -17.76 -7.59 18.64
CA ASN A 206 -17.64 -6.25 19.23
C ASN A 206 -17.31 -5.11 18.24
N TRP A 207 -17.80 -5.15 16.99
CA TRP A 207 -17.56 -4.02 16.08
C TRP A 207 -18.34 -2.80 16.55
N TRP A 208 -17.69 -1.65 16.56
CA TRP A 208 -18.29 -0.40 16.98
C TRP A 208 -18.93 0.35 15.83
N LYS A 209 -20.01 1.03 16.15
CA LYS A 209 -20.76 1.89 15.24
C LYS A 209 -20.96 3.25 15.90
N PHE A 210 -20.57 4.30 15.20
CA PHE A 210 -20.88 5.68 15.58
C PHE A 210 -21.87 6.23 14.56
N ASN A 211 -23.05 6.63 15.04
CA ASN A 211 -24.16 7.05 14.19
C ASN A 211 -24.48 5.97 13.12
N ASN A 212 -24.19 6.22 11.84
CA ASN A 212 -24.43 5.27 10.74
C ASN A 212 -23.19 4.50 10.28
N THR A 213 -22.00 4.81 10.80
CA THR A 213 -20.74 4.25 10.28
C THR A 213 -20.17 3.19 11.21
N VAL A 214 -19.85 2.03 10.64
CA VAL A 214 -19.23 0.89 11.33
C VAL A 214 -17.71 0.98 11.21
N PHE A 215 -17.02 0.89 12.35
CA PHE A 215 -15.58 0.82 12.46
C PHE A 215 -15.18 -0.66 12.51
N LYS A 216 -14.88 -1.27 11.37
CA LYS A 216 -14.39 -2.66 11.37
C LYS A 216 -12.96 -2.71 11.95
N PRO A 217 -12.67 -3.56 12.96
CA PRO A 217 -11.32 -3.73 13.47
C PRO A 217 -10.41 -4.36 12.40
N LEU A 218 -9.15 -3.96 12.41
CA LEU A 218 -8.11 -4.44 11.51
C LEU A 218 -7.96 -5.97 11.61
N ALA A 219 -8.01 -6.65 10.47
CA ALA A 219 -7.59 -8.04 10.35
C ALA A 219 -6.09 -8.15 10.03
N LYS A 220 -5.49 -9.28 10.39
CA LYS A 220 -4.03 -9.52 10.26
C LYS A 220 -3.48 -9.36 8.83
N ASN A 221 -4.32 -9.51 7.81
CA ASN A 221 -3.95 -9.44 6.40
C ASN A 221 -4.68 -8.33 5.63
N ASP A 222 -5.28 -7.37 6.32
CA ASP A 222 -6.05 -6.30 5.65
C ASP A 222 -5.11 -5.42 4.80
N GLY A 223 -5.45 -5.28 3.51
CA GLY A 223 -4.70 -4.42 2.59
C GLY A 223 -3.28 -4.93 2.37
N GLY A 224 -2.28 -4.06 2.51
CA GLY A 224 -0.87 -4.42 2.33
C GLY A 224 -0.25 -5.27 3.45
N TYR A 225 -0.94 -5.45 4.59
CA TYR A 225 -0.38 -6.12 5.76
C TYR A 225 -0.41 -7.64 5.62
N ILE A 226 0.56 -8.33 6.22
CA ILE A 226 0.64 -9.78 6.31
C ILE A 226 1.03 -10.17 7.72
N ARG A 227 0.16 -10.95 8.40
CA ARG A 227 0.35 -11.39 9.79
C ARG A 227 0.61 -10.23 10.77
N ALA A 228 -0.05 -9.08 10.56
CA ALA A 228 0.07 -7.94 11.47
C ALA A 228 -0.38 -8.30 12.88
N ASP A 229 0.23 -7.66 13.88
CA ASP A 229 -0.34 -7.63 15.21
C ASP A 229 -1.64 -6.81 15.19
N ALA A 230 -2.75 -7.54 15.32
CA ALA A 230 -4.12 -7.03 15.36
C ALA A 230 -4.69 -7.03 16.79
N GLY A 231 -3.84 -6.98 17.82
CA GLY A 231 -4.25 -6.87 19.22
C GLY A 231 -4.95 -5.53 19.52
N GLY A 232 -5.83 -5.53 20.53
CA GLY A 232 -6.67 -4.37 20.83
C GLY A 232 -7.68 -4.05 19.72
N TYR A 233 -8.20 -2.83 19.71
CA TYR A 233 -9.12 -2.36 18.67
C TYR A 233 -8.42 -1.39 17.74
N GLN A 234 -7.97 -1.87 16.59
CA GLN A 234 -7.23 -1.06 15.62
C GLN A 234 -8.05 -0.75 14.39
N VAL A 235 -7.88 0.44 13.82
CA VAL A 235 -8.42 0.81 12.50
C VAL A 235 -7.35 1.54 11.70
N PHE A 236 -7.49 1.60 10.38
CA PHE A 236 -6.63 2.47 9.58
C PHE A 236 -6.85 3.93 9.94
N LEU A 237 -5.76 4.68 10.06
CA LEU A 237 -5.78 6.10 10.30
C LEU A 237 -5.84 6.85 8.96
N ASN A 238 -7.01 7.43 8.72
CA ASN A 238 -7.30 8.33 7.62
C ASN A 238 -6.91 9.76 8.01
N TYR A 239 -5.61 10.09 7.95
CA TYR A 239 -5.12 11.44 8.20
C TYR A 239 -5.83 12.48 7.33
N ARG A 240 -6.13 13.65 7.90
CA ARG A 240 -6.78 14.78 7.22
C ARG A 240 -5.80 15.57 6.34
N GLY A 241 -4.52 15.57 6.70
CA GLY A 241 -3.47 16.31 6.01
C GLY A 241 -2.14 16.22 6.75
N SER A 242 -1.15 16.98 6.26
CA SER A 242 0.14 17.16 6.93
C SER A 242 0.08 18.29 7.96
N ASN A 243 0.52 19.49 7.58
CA ASN A 243 0.53 20.68 8.43
C ASN A 243 -0.78 21.45 8.22
N ARG A 244 -1.29 22.09 9.29
CA ARG A 244 -2.53 22.91 9.31
C ARG A 244 -3.84 22.11 9.34
N SER A 245 -3.79 20.81 9.61
CA SER A 245 -4.99 20.00 9.88
C SER A 245 -5.77 20.51 11.11
N PHE A 246 -5.04 21.10 12.06
CA PHE A 246 -5.56 21.71 13.29
C PHE A 246 -4.96 23.09 13.50
N GLU A 247 -5.65 23.91 14.29
CA GLU A 247 -5.07 25.14 14.81
C GLU A 247 -4.12 24.78 15.97
N ILE A 248 -2.88 25.23 15.88
CA ILE A 248 -1.89 25.07 16.95
C ILE A 248 -1.56 26.47 17.47
N VAL A 249 -1.80 26.68 18.76
CA VAL A 249 -1.47 27.92 19.49
C VAL A 249 -0.37 27.64 20.50
N SER A 250 0.48 28.63 20.79
CA SER A 250 1.57 28.42 21.73
C SER A 250 1.06 28.40 23.17
N PHE A 251 1.71 27.61 24.03
CA PHE A 251 1.36 27.48 25.44
C PHE A 251 1.31 28.84 26.15
N ARG A 252 2.29 29.70 25.88
CA ARG A 252 2.37 31.07 26.41
C ARG A 252 1.23 31.99 25.96
N ASP A 253 0.61 31.78 24.79
CA ASP A 253 -0.43 32.69 24.30
C ASP A 253 -1.72 32.56 25.15
N ILE A 254 -1.96 31.39 25.73
CA ILE A 254 -3.01 31.20 26.74
C ILE A 254 -2.60 31.85 28.07
N LEU A 255 -1.38 31.60 28.54
CA LEU A 255 -0.89 32.17 29.81
C LEU A 255 -0.86 33.71 29.80
N THR A 256 -0.61 34.32 28.63
CA THR A 256 -0.52 35.78 28.47
C THR A 256 -1.82 36.43 27.97
N ASP A 257 -2.94 35.70 27.99
CA ASP A 257 -4.28 36.18 27.63
C ASP A 257 -4.35 36.82 26.22
N LYS A 258 -3.59 36.29 25.26
CA LYS A 258 -3.57 36.82 23.87
C LYS A 258 -4.71 36.31 22.99
N LEU A 259 -5.31 35.17 23.35
CA LEU A 259 -6.41 34.60 22.57
C LEU A 259 -7.76 35.18 22.99
N PRO A 260 -8.75 35.23 22.08
CA PRO A 260 -10.12 35.60 22.42
C PRO A 260 -10.71 34.72 23.54
N LYS A 261 -11.55 35.31 24.40
CA LYS A 261 -12.15 34.61 25.56
C LYS A 261 -13.07 33.43 25.17
N ASP A 262 -13.54 33.40 23.93
CA ASP A 262 -14.39 32.36 23.36
C ASP A 262 -13.63 31.40 22.43
N TRP A 263 -12.30 31.53 22.31
CA TRP A 263 -11.48 30.74 21.38
C TRP A 263 -11.61 29.23 21.58
N ALA A 264 -11.74 28.77 22.83
CA ALA A 264 -11.88 27.35 23.15
C ALA A 264 -13.33 26.85 23.10
N LYS A 265 -14.31 27.75 22.98
CA LYS A 265 -15.72 27.42 23.16
C LYS A 265 -16.19 26.39 22.13
N ASN A 266 -16.88 25.35 22.61
CA ASN A 266 -17.41 24.25 21.78
C ASN A 266 -16.34 23.43 21.02
N ARG A 267 -15.06 23.51 21.45
CA ARG A 267 -13.95 22.79 20.84
C ARG A 267 -13.36 21.75 21.79
N ILE A 268 -12.75 20.72 21.23
CA ILE A 268 -11.81 19.84 21.93
C ILE A 268 -10.45 20.55 21.92
N ILE A 269 -9.85 20.70 23.09
CA ILE A 269 -8.53 21.31 23.25
C ILE A 269 -7.55 20.24 23.71
N LEU A 270 -6.55 19.97 22.90
CA LEU A 270 -5.45 19.07 23.24
C LEU A 270 -4.26 19.90 23.71
N ILE A 271 -3.61 19.49 24.80
CA ILE A 271 -2.41 20.14 25.35
C ILE A 271 -1.29 19.11 25.27
N GLY A 272 -0.21 19.43 24.55
CA GLY A 272 0.89 18.49 24.34
C GLY A 272 2.16 19.15 23.82
N SER A 273 3.24 18.37 23.76
CA SER A 273 4.53 18.83 23.24
C SER A 273 4.56 18.85 21.71
N VAL A 274 5.02 19.94 21.11
CA VAL A 274 5.13 20.10 19.64
C VAL A 274 6.52 20.53 19.17
N GLY A 275 7.41 20.93 20.09
CA GLY A 275 8.78 21.34 19.76
C GLY A 275 9.68 20.18 19.27
N GLU A 276 10.73 20.52 18.52
CA GLU A 276 11.65 19.55 17.92
C GLU A 276 12.54 18.81 18.93
N SER A 277 12.82 19.44 20.06
CA SER A 277 13.65 18.89 21.14
C SER A 277 12.92 17.84 21.98
N PHE A 278 11.59 17.75 21.86
CA PHE A 278 10.80 16.74 22.55
C PHE A 278 10.88 15.39 21.83
N LYS A 279 10.97 14.28 22.57
CA LYS A 279 11.01 12.91 22.00
C LYS A 279 9.64 12.40 21.53
N ASP A 280 8.74 13.30 21.13
CA ASP A 280 7.35 12.99 20.75
C ASP A 280 7.08 13.26 19.25
N LEU A 281 8.14 13.36 18.44
CA LEU A 281 8.02 13.52 16.99
C LEU A 281 7.95 12.18 16.28
N ILE A 282 6.82 11.96 15.60
CA ILE A 282 6.42 10.70 15.01
C ILE A 282 6.40 10.79 13.48
N SER A 283 6.83 9.72 12.83
CA SER A 283 6.74 9.63 11.37
C SER A 283 5.35 9.14 10.95
N THR A 284 4.75 9.84 10.00
CA THR A 284 3.44 9.55 9.43
C THR A 284 3.57 9.43 7.91
N PRO A 285 2.51 9.01 7.18
CA PRO A 285 2.53 9.00 5.72
C PRO A 285 2.91 10.34 5.07
N TYR A 286 2.83 11.46 5.79
CA TYR A 286 3.23 12.78 5.29
C TYR A 286 4.71 13.14 5.56
N THR A 287 5.44 12.34 6.34
CA THR A 287 6.84 12.58 6.68
C THR A 287 7.76 12.26 5.50
N LEU A 288 8.10 13.29 4.71
CA LEU A 288 9.07 13.19 3.61
C LEU A 288 10.51 13.54 4.03
N SER A 289 10.67 14.16 5.20
CA SER A 289 11.93 14.64 5.75
C SER A 289 11.81 14.73 7.27
N ALA A 290 12.94 14.73 7.98
CA ALA A 290 12.96 14.72 9.45
C ALA A 290 12.21 15.89 10.09
N ASN A 291 12.20 17.06 9.44
CA ASN A 291 11.51 18.28 9.88
C ASN A 291 10.01 18.32 9.53
N LYS A 292 9.43 17.22 9.04
CA LYS A 292 7.99 17.09 8.72
C LYS A 292 7.33 15.95 9.51
N ARG A 293 7.87 15.63 10.67
CA ARG A 293 7.23 14.72 11.62
C ARG A 293 6.08 15.44 12.31
N MET A 294 5.06 14.69 12.71
CA MET A 294 3.95 15.21 13.54
C MET A 294 4.25 14.92 15.00
N SER A 295 3.77 15.77 15.90
CA SER A 295 3.75 15.47 17.33
C SER A 295 2.76 14.33 17.66
N GLY A 296 2.96 13.64 18.79
CA GLY A 296 2.03 12.61 19.28
C GLY A 296 0.63 13.18 19.53
N VAL A 297 0.57 14.38 20.08
CA VAL A 297 -0.68 15.11 20.31
C VAL A 297 -1.44 15.40 19.00
N GLU A 298 -0.75 15.69 17.90
CA GLU A 298 -1.36 15.83 16.57
C GLU A 298 -1.92 14.51 16.04
N VAL A 299 -1.26 13.38 16.32
CA VAL A 299 -1.77 12.05 15.95
C VAL A 299 -3.08 11.75 16.70
N HIS A 300 -3.16 12.04 18.00
CA HIS A 300 -4.41 11.92 18.77
C HIS A 300 -5.51 12.85 18.26
N ALA A 301 -5.17 14.07 17.87
CA ALA A 301 -6.09 14.99 17.21
C ALA A 301 -6.65 14.41 15.90
N HIS A 302 -5.80 13.75 15.10
CA HIS A 302 -6.23 13.05 13.88
C HIS A 302 -7.15 11.87 14.16
N ILE A 303 -6.89 11.08 15.21
CA ILE A 303 -7.78 9.98 15.63
C ILE A 303 -9.15 10.54 16.02
N ALA A 304 -9.19 11.58 16.86
CA ALA A 304 -10.43 12.22 17.28
C ALA A 304 -11.19 12.81 16.08
N SER A 305 -10.50 13.57 15.23
CA SER A 305 -11.05 14.19 14.02
C SER A 305 -11.64 13.13 13.08
N GLN A 306 -10.96 11.99 12.88
CA GLN A 306 -11.46 10.90 12.06
C GLN A 306 -12.79 10.39 12.62
N ILE A 307 -12.87 10.09 13.91
CA ILE A 307 -14.08 9.51 14.51
C ILE A 307 -15.25 10.48 14.42
N ILE A 308 -15.03 11.74 14.82
CA ILE A 308 -16.06 12.79 14.80
C ILE A 308 -16.52 13.06 13.35
N SER A 309 -15.59 13.25 12.42
CA SER A 309 -15.94 13.53 11.01
C SER A 309 -16.65 12.34 10.36
N THR A 310 -16.31 11.11 10.75
CA THR A 310 -16.98 9.92 10.24
C THR A 310 -18.40 9.82 10.76
N ALA A 311 -18.63 10.19 12.03
CA ALA A 311 -19.94 10.12 12.67
C ALA A 311 -20.89 11.27 12.25
N LEU A 312 -20.35 12.48 12.06
CA LEU A 312 -21.13 13.69 11.78
C LEU A 312 -21.14 14.07 10.29
N ASP A 313 -20.00 13.95 9.61
CA ASP A 313 -19.80 14.51 8.26
C ASP A 313 -19.76 13.42 7.17
N ASN A 314 -20.00 12.15 7.53
CA ASN A 314 -19.86 10.98 6.65
C ASN A 314 -18.47 10.87 5.99
N ARG A 315 -17.42 11.35 6.65
CA ARG A 315 -16.04 11.18 6.17
C ARG A 315 -15.72 9.69 6.06
N PRO A 316 -15.20 9.19 4.92
CA PRO A 316 -14.99 7.75 4.75
C PRO A 316 -13.86 7.23 5.65
N LEU A 317 -14.05 6.01 6.17
CA LEU A 317 -12.97 5.20 6.75
C LEU A 317 -12.19 4.49 5.63
N ILE A 318 -10.92 4.18 5.90
CA ILE A 318 -10.17 3.30 4.99
C ILE A 318 -10.62 1.86 5.22
N LYS A 319 -11.01 1.22 4.13
CA LYS A 319 -11.49 -0.15 4.05
C LYS A 319 -10.64 -0.93 3.05
N THR A 320 -10.62 -2.23 3.23
CA THR A 320 -9.85 -3.17 2.42
C THR A 320 -10.77 -4.21 1.81
N LEU A 321 -10.29 -4.87 0.76
CA LEU A 321 -10.98 -6.01 0.19
C LEU A 321 -10.72 -7.26 1.05
N PRO A 322 -11.67 -8.19 1.14
CA PRO A 322 -11.38 -9.55 1.62
C PRO A 322 -10.33 -10.23 0.74
N ASP A 323 -9.50 -11.08 1.35
CA ASP A 323 -8.40 -11.80 0.68
C ASP A 323 -8.83 -12.47 -0.63
N THR A 324 -10.03 -13.06 -0.67
CA THR A 324 -10.56 -13.75 -1.86
C THR A 324 -10.79 -12.81 -3.05
N LEU A 325 -11.30 -11.59 -2.81
CA LEU A 325 -11.50 -10.59 -3.87
C LEU A 325 -10.16 -10.05 -4.35
N GLU A 326 -9.17 -9.96 -3.47
CA GLU A 326 -7.82 -9.55 -3.87
C GLU A 326 -7.12 -10.62 -4.71
N TRP A 327 -7.32 -11.91 -4.43
CA TRP A 327 -6.80 -12.98 -5.30
C TRP A 327 -7.45 -12.95 -6.68
N ILE A 328 -8.76 -12.69 -6.75
CA ILE A 328 -9.46 -12.48 -8.02
C ILE A 328 -8.90 -11.25 -8.73
N TRP A 329 -8.60 -10.16 -8.01
CA TRP A 329 -7.98 -8.96 -8.56
C TRP A 329 -6.60 -9.24 -9.17
N ILE A 330 -5.74 -9.98 -8.46
CA ILE A 330 -4.44 -10.44 -8.97
C ILE A 330 -4.62 -11.30 -10.24
N PHE A 331 -5.58 -12.22 -10.21
CA PHE A 331 -5.89 -13.08 -11.34
C PHE A 331 -6.36 -12.28 -12.57
N ILE A 332 -7.22 -11.27 -12.39
CA ILE A 332 -7.70 -10.38 -13.45
C ILE A 332 -6.52 -9.66 -14.11
N TRP A 333 -5.60 -9.09 -13.32
CA TRP A 333 -4.44 -8.37 -13.87
C TRP A 333 -3.39 -9.30 -14.50
N SER A 334 -3.22 -10.51 -13.98
CA SER A 334 -2.47 -11.57 -14.67
C SER A 334 -3.09 -11.91 -16.02
N GLY A 335 -4.42 -12.05 -16.07
CA GLY A 335 -5.19 -12.28 -17.28
C GLY A 335 -5.04 -11.15 -18.28
N ALA A 336 -5.13 -9.89 -17.84
CA ALA A 336 -4.93 -8.72 -18.67
C ALA A 336 -3.53 -8.73 -19.32
N GLY A 337 -2.47 -8.94 -18.52
CA GLY A 337 -1.10 -8.99 -19.02
C GLY A 337 -0.90 -10.12 -20.03
N ALA A 338 -1.48 -11.28 -19.74
CA ALA A 338 -1.43 -12.43 -20.64
C ALA A 338 -2.19 -12.17 -21.97
N ILE A 339 -3.44 -11.71 -21.90
CA ILE A 339 -4.30 -11.49 -23.08
C ILE A 339 -3.73 -10.39 -23.98
N LEU A 340 -3.28 -9.29 -23.39
CA LEU A 340 -2.72 -8.17 -24.14
C LEU A 340 -1.49 -8.63 -24.93
N THR A 341 -0.52 -9.27 -24.27
CA THR A 341 0.69 -9.76 -24.97
C THR A 341 0.35 -10.85 -25.99
N TRP A 342 -0.57 -11.77 -25.67
CA TRP A 342 -0.96 -12.85 -26.57
C TRP A 342 -1.65 -12.36 -27.85
N LYS A 343 -2.55 -11.38 -27.75
CA LYS A 343 -3.27 -10.85 -28.93
C LYS A 343 -2.34 -10.20 -29.95
N PHE A 344 -1.29 -9.53 -29.50
CA PHE A 344 -0.38 -8.81 -30.39
C PHE A 344 0.74 -9.67 -30.99
N ARG A 345 0.83 -10.97 -30.65
CA ARG A 345 1.90 -11.89 -31.10
C ARG A 345 2.06 -12.06 -32.61
N ALA A 346 1.02 -11.78 -33.39
CA ALA A 346 0.96 -12.10 -34.83
C ALA A 346 1.34 -10.93 -35.76
N THR A 347 1.93 -9.85 -35.23
CA THR A 347 2.27 -8.68 -36.06
C THR A 347 3.62 -8.88 -36.75
N ALA A 348 3.67 -8.74 -38.09
CA ALA A 348 4.85 -9.03 -38.91
C ALA A 348 6.05 -8.06 -38.72
N LYS A 349 5.86 -6.90 -38.10
CA LYS A 349 6.93 -5.90 -37.88
C LYS A 349 7.31 -5.82 -36.41
N VAL A 350 8.48 -6.38 -36.05
CA VAL A 350 8.97 -6.51 -34.67
C VAL A 350 9.10 -5.15 -33.95
N GLN A 351 9.61 -4.11 -34.61
CA GLN A 351 9.76 -2.77 -33.99
C GLN A 351 8.42 -2.12 -33.62
N LEU A 352 7.43 -2.20 -34.51
CA LEU A 352 6.07 -1.70 -34.25
C LEU A 352 5.34 -2.52 -33.17
N LEU A 353 5.68 -3.80 -33.04
CA LEU A 353 5.16 -4.68 -32.00
C LEU A 353 5.68 -4.29 -30.61
N ILE A 354 6.99 -4.02 -30.48
CA ILE A 354 7.60 -3.59 -29.21
C ILE A 354 6.99 -2.27 -28.74
N ILE A 355 6.90 -1.27 -29.62
CA ILE A 355 6.31 0.05 -29.27
C ILE A 355 4.86 -0.10 -28.82
N LYS A 356 4.04 -0.89 -29.55
CA LYS A 356 2.65 -1.14 -29.17
C LYS A 356 2.55 -1.85 -27.82
N GLN A 357 3.38 -2.87 -27.58
CA GLN A 357 3.39 -3.60 -26.31
C GLN A 357 3.79 -2.71 -25.13
N VAL A 358 4.80 -1.86 -25.30
CA VAL A 358 5.22 -0.89 -24.27
C VAL A 358 4.08 0.10 -23.99
N LEU A 359 3.48 0.69 -25.03
CA LEU A 359 2.39 1.65 -24.87
C LEU A 359 1.17 1.04 -24.17
N ILE A 360 0.80 -0.19 -24.55
CA ILE A 360 -0.29 -0.93 -23.92
C ILE A 360 0.03 -1.27 -22.46
N SER A 361 1.27 -1.62 -22.15
CA SER A 361 1.70 -1.93 -20.77
C SER A 361 1.68 -0.68 -19.90
N ILE A 362 2.10 0.46 -20.44
CA ILE A 362 2.00 1.77 -19.77
C ILE A 362 0.53 2.12 -19.52
N LEU A 363 -0.33 1.96 -20.53
CA LEU A 363 -1.76 2.23 -20.40
C LEU A 363 -2.41 1.31 -19.35
N ALA A 364 -2.13 0.01 -19.38
CA ALA A 364 -2.64 -0.96 -18.42
C ALA A 364 -2.19 -0.61 -16.99
N THR A 365 -0.92 -0.27 -16.80
CA THR A 365 -0.38 0.17 -15.51
C THR A 365 -1.02 1.48 -15.05
N GLY A 366 -1.24 2.43 -15.96
CA GLY A 366 -1.93 3.68 -15.68
C GLY A 366 -3.39 3.46 -15.27
N ILE A 367 -4.10 2.51 -15.89
CA ILE A 367 -5.46 2.12 -15.51
C ILE A 367 -5.46 1.47 -14.12
N LEU A 368 -4.51 0.57 -13.84
CA LEU A 368 -4.35 -0.04 -12.51
C LEU A 368 -4.19 1.05 -11.45
N LEU A 369 -3.16 1.88 -11.58
CA LEU A 369 -2.85 2.94 -10.62
C LEU A 369 -3.97 3.98 -10.50
N GLY A 370 -4.55 4.40 -11.62
CA GLY A 370 -5.64 5.38 -11.64
C GLY A 370 -6.90 4.85 -10.98
N SER A 371 -7.30 3.61 -11.27
CA SER A 371 -8.50 3.01 -10.68
C SER A 371 -8.35 2.79 -9.18
N THR A 372 -7.21 2.27 -8.71
CA THR A 372 -6.96 2.05 -7.28
C THR A 372 -6.83 3.36 -6.53
N TYR A 373 -6.25 4.40 -7.14
CA TYR A 373 -6.19 5.74 -6.55
C TYR A 373 -7.58 6.38 -6.40
N LEU A 374 -8.44 6.29 -7.42
CA LEU A 374 -9.81 6.81 -7.35
C LEU A 374 -10.63 6.11 -6.27
N LEU A 375 -10.48 4.79 -6.13
CA LEU A 375 -11.11 4.02 -5.05
C LEU A 375 -10.53 4.41 -3.68
N PHE A 376 -9.24 4.69 -3.60
CA PHE A 376 -8.59 5.14 -2.37
C PHE A 376 -9.09 6.51 -1.86
N ILE A 377 -9.43 7.43 -2.75
CA ILE A 377 -10.08 8.70 -2.39
C ILE A 377 -11.46 8.45 -1.75
N GLN A 378 -12.15 7.39 -2.18
CA GLN A 378 -13.44 6.97 -1.63
C GLN A 378 -13.30 6.10 -0.36
N GLY A 379 -12.09 5.92 0.16
CA GLY A 379 -11.81 5.13 1.35
C GLY A 379 -11.57 3.64 1.08
N TRP A 380 -11.33 3.20 -0.16
CA TRP A 380 -10.97 1.81 -0.46
C TRP A 380 -9.48 1.67 -0.78
N TRP A 381 -8.73 1.05 0.14
CA TRP A 381 -7.35 0.65 -0.13
C TRP A 381 -7.33 -0.73 -0.79
N ILE A 382 -6.98 -0.75 -2.08
CA ILE A 382 -6.80 -1.95 -2.88
C ILE A 382 -5.31 -2.08 -3.21
N PRO A 383 -4.66 -3.20 -2.84
CA PRO A 383 -3.24 -3.43 -3.14
C PRO A 383 -2.91 -3.34 -4.63
N VAL A 384 -1.75 -2.78 -4.96
CA VAL A 384 -1.32 -2.45 -6.33
C VAL A 384 -0.11 -3.28 -6.78
N VAL A 385 0.82 -3.53 -5.89
CA VAL A 385 2.10 -4.21 -6.14
C VAL A 385 1.90 -5.65 -6.62
N PRO A 386 1.09 -6.53 -5.97
CA PRO A 386 0.86 -7.86 -6.50
C PRO A 386 0.18 -7.85 -7.89
N PRO A 387 -0.93 -7.12 -8.15
CA PRO A 387 -1.52 -7.03 -9.47
C PRO A 387 -0.56 -6.48 -10.54
N PHE A 388 0.28 -5.50 -10.20
CA PHE A 388 1.31 -4.99 -11.10
C PHE A 388 2.33 -6.07 -11.47
N LEU A 389 2.84 -6.81 -10.48
CA LEU A 389 3.76 -7.94 -10.72
C LEU A 389 3.09 -9.06 -11.53
N ALA A 390 1.80 -9.30 -11.31
CA ALA A 390 1.04 -10.28 -12.06
C ALA A 390 0.87 -9.87 -13.53
N LEU A 391 0.56 -8.60 -13.78
CA LEU A 391 0.47 -7.99 -15.11
C LEU A 391 1.81 -8.10 -15.84
N ALA A 392 2.88 -7.57 -15.24
CA ALA A 392 4.22 -7.53 -15.83
C ALA A 392 4.81 -8.94 -16.00
N GLY A 393 4.72 -9.78 -14.97
CA GLY A 393 5.20 -11.16 -14.99
C GLY A 393 4.52 -12.01 -16.05
N SER A 394 3.20 -11.85 -16.23
CA SER A 394 2.46 -12.56 -17.29
C SER A 394 2.89 -12.11 -18.68
N ALA A 395 3.12 -10.80 -18.87
CA ALA A 395 3.59 -10.27 -20.14
C ALA A 395 5.00 -10.80 -20.48
N ILE A 396 5.91 -10.83 -19.49
CA ILE A 396 7.27 -11.38 -19.63
C ILE A 396 7.21 -12.88 -19.95
N ALA A 397 6.44 -13.66 -19.20
CA ALA A 397 6.33 -15.11 -19.38
C ALA A 397 5.82 -15.48 -20.78
N ILE A 398 4.80 -14.78 -21.28
CA ILE A 398 4.30 -15.01 -22.65
C ILE A 398 5.33 -14.61 -23.70
N THR A 399 6.01 -13.48 -23.50
CA THR A 399 7.05 -13.04 -24.43
C THR A 399 8.18 -14.07 -24.52
N ALA A 400 8.63 -14.60 -23.38
CA ALA A 400 9.62 -15.66 -23.31
C ALA A 400 9.13 -16.96 -23.97
N TYR A 401 7.87 -17.35 -23.74
CA TYR A 401 7.26 -18.51 -24.39
C TYR A 401 7.23 -18.39 -25.92
N ILE A 402 6.83 -17.21 -26.44
CA ILE A 402 6.80 -16.93 -27.88
C ILE A 402 8.22 -16.95 -28.46
N ALA A 403 9.17 -16.28 -27.81
CA ALA A 403 10.56 -16.23 -28.25
C ALA A 403 11.20 -17.63 -28.31
N ARG A 404 10.94 -18.45 -27.28
CA ARG A 404 11.40 -19.85 -27.26
C ARG A 404 10.78 -20.67 -28.38
N SER A 405 9.46 -20.57 -28.56
CA SER A 405 8.75 -21.28 -29.63
C SER A 405 9.27 -20.90 -31.02
N ALA A 406 9.55 -19.61 -31.24
CA ALA A 406 10.11 -19.12 -32.50
C ALA A 406 11.53 -19.67 -32.75
N SER A 407 12.36 -19.74 -31.70
CA SER A 407 13.71 -20.34 -31.77
C SER A 407 13.64 -21.84 -32.08
N ASP A 408 12.73 -22.59 -31.44
CA ASP A 408 12.56 -24.01 -31.69
C ASP A 408 12.10 -24.28 -33.13
N ILE A 409 11.15 -23.48 -33.65
CA ILE A 409 10.73 -23.55 -35.07
C ILE A 409 11.91 -23.28 -36.00
N ARG A 410 12.69 -22.22 -35.76
CA ARG A 410 13.88 -21.89 -36.55
C ARG A 410 14.89 -23.04 -36.58
N ASN A 411 15.14 -23.68 -35.43
CA ASN A 411 16.07 -24.81 -35.31
C ASN A 411 15.60 -26.06 -36.06
N ILE A 412 14.30 -26.31 -36.13
CA ILE A 412 13.73 -27.45 -36.86
C ILE A 412 13.82 -27.23 -38.36
N PHE A 413 13.36 -26.06 -38.86
CA PHE A 413 13.38 -25.77 -40.29
C PHE A 413 14.79 -25.54 -40.85
N GLY A 414 15.72 -25.03 -40.03
CA GLY A 414 17.13 -24.86 -40.41
C GLY A 414 17.86 -26.17 -40.71
N ARG A 415 17.29 -27.34 -40.36
CA ARG A 415 17.84 -28.65 -40.74
C ARG A 415 17.50 -29.04 -42.18
N TYR A 416 16.50 -28.42 -42.79
CA TYR A 416 15.95 -28.80 -44.09
C TYR A 416 16.03 -27.68 -45.13
N LEU A 417 16.21 -26.43 -44.69
CA LEU A 417 16.24 -25.24 -45.53
C LEU A 417 17.46 -24.41 -45.17
N SER A 418 18.06 -23.74 -46.15
CA SER A 418 19.19 -22.84 -45.91
C SER A 418 18.79 -21.71 -44.95
N ALA A 419 19.77 -21.17 -44.20
CA ALA A 419 19.53 -20.09 -43.25
C ALA A 419 18.87 -18.86 -43.91
N GLU A 420 19.18 -18.60 -45.18
CA GLU A 420 18.60 -17.54 -45.98
C GLU A 420 17.11 -17.79 -46.28
N ILE A 421 16.73 -19.02 -46.67
CA ILE A 421 15.33 -19.38 -46.92
C ILE A 421 14.52 -19.29 -45.63
N VAL A 422 15.05 -19.80 -44.51
CA VAL A 422 14.38 -19.73 -43.20
C VAL A 422 14.20 -18.28 -42.75
N SER A 423 15.22 -17.44 -42.89
CA SER A 423 15.13 -16.03 -42.50
C SER A 423 14.15 -15.27 -43.39
N ASN A 424 14.17 -15.49 -44.70
CA ASN A 424 13.20 -14.89 -45.62
C ASN A 424 11.75 -15.32 -45.32
N LEU A 425 11.51 -16.60 -44.98
CA LEU A 425 10.19 -17.10 -44.60
C LEU A 425 9.69 -16.53 -43.27
N LEU A 426 10.58 -16.36 -42.29
CA LEU A 426 10.23 -15.86 -40.96
C LEU A 426 10.06 -14.33 -40.91
N GLU A 427 10.83 -13.57 -41.70
CA GLU A 427 10.79 -12.10 -41.72
C GLU A 427 9.75 -11.53 -42.68
N LYS A 428 9.42 -12.25 -43.76
CA LYS A 428 8.45 -11.84 -44.77
C LYS A 428 7.37 -12.91 -44.93
N PRO A 429 6.29 -12.87 -44.12
CA PRO A 429 5.16 -13.79 -44.29
C PRO A 429 4.48 -13.69 -45.67
N GLU A 430 4.69 -12.59 -46.39
CA GLU A 430 4.27 -12.38 -47.78
C GLU A 430 5.05 -13.22 -48.81
N GLY A 431 6.21 -13.78 -48.44
CA GLY A 431 7.01 -14.70 -49.26
C GLY A 431 6.34 -16.07 -49.45
N LEU A 432 5.32 -16.37 -48.64
CA LEU A 432 4.42 -17.51 -48.77
C LEU A 432 3.19 -17.16 -49.62
N LYS A 433 3.35 -16.36 -50.68
CA LYS A 433 2.32 -16.31 -51.74
C LYS A 433 2.17 -17.73 -52.29
N LEU A 434 1.09 -18.40 -51.87
CA LEU A 434 0.66 -19.70 -52.42
C LEU A 434 0.31 -19.49 -53.90
N GLY A 435 1.31 -19.64 -54.76
CA GLY A 435 1.26 -19.50 -56.20
C GLY A 435 2.65 -19.71 -56.79
N GLY A 436 2.72 -20.23 -58.03
CA GLY A 436 3.99 -20.33 -58.75
C GLY A 436 4.43 -18.97 -59.29
N GLU A 437 5.73 -18.65 -59.17
CA GLU A 437 6.33 -17.51 -59.86
C GLU A 437 7.07 -17.98 -61.13
N ARG A 438 6.93 -17.24 -62.25
CA ARG A 438 7.81 -17.44 -63.40
C ARG A 438 9.13 -16.74 -63.12
N ARG A 439 10.19 -17.50 -62.86
CA ARG A 439 11.55 -17.00 -62.67
C ARG A 439 12.48 -17.58 -63.73
N LYS A 440 13.38 -16.77 -64.26
CA LYS A 440 14.50 -17.27 -65.07
C LYS A 440 15.52 -17.87 -64.12
N ILE A 441 15.73 -19.18 -64.21
CA ILE A 441 16.65 -19.93 -63.36
C ILE A 441 17.69 -20.66 -64.22
N THR A 442 18.86 -20.90 -63.64
CA THR A 442 19.86 -21.84 -64.16
C THR A 442 19.77 -23.12 -63.34
N ILE A 443 19.66 -24.27 -63.99
CA ILE A 443 19.57 -25.56 -63.30
C ILE A 443 20.94 -26.23 -63.36
N LEU A 444 21.53 -26.49 -62.20
CA LEU A 444 22.70 -27.35 -62.05
C LEU A 444 22.23 -28.76 -61.69
N THR A 445 22.77 -29.77 -62.36
CA THR A 445 22.54 -31.17 -62.03
C THR A 445 23.88 -31.89 -61.99
N SER A 446 24.14 -32.58 -60.88
CA SER A 446 25.37 -33.33 -60.64
C SER A 446 25.04 -34.62 -59.92
N ASP A 447 25.77 -35.69 -60.25
CA ASP A 447 25.60 -37.00 -59.63
C ASP A 447 26.96 -37.70 -59.50
N LEU A 448 27.02 -38.70 -58.64
CA LEU A 448 28.17 -39.57 -58.45
C LEU A 448 28.30 -40.56 -59.61
N ARG A 449 29.44 -40.57 -60.28
CA ARG A 449 29.73 -41.50 -61.37
C ARG A 449 29.69 -42.94 -60.85
N GLY A 450 28.87 -43.79 -61.47
CA GLY A 450 28.79 -45.22 -61.15
C GLY A 450 28.11 -45.54 -59.83
N PHE A 451 27.33 -44.61 -59.26
CA PHE A 451 26.72 -44.76 -57.94
C PHE A 451 25.82 -46.01 -57.81
N THR A 452 25.05 -46.37 -58.85
CA THR A 452 24.17 -47.56 -58.85
C THR A 452 24.94 -48.85 -58.60
N ALA A 453 26.07 -49.06 -59.28
CA ALA A 453 26.87 -50.27 -59.10
C ALA A 453 27.59 -50.29 -57.74
N LEU A 454 27.83 -49.12 -57.15
CA LEU A 454 28.46 -48.96 -55.84
C LEU A 454 27.46 -49.23 -54.70
N SER A 455 26.23 -48.74 -54.81
CA SER A 455 25.18 -48.94 -53.79
C SER A 455 24.69 -50.38 -53.69
N GLU A 456 24.77 -51.15 -54.77
CA GLU A 456 24.44 -52.58 -54.79
C GLU A 456 25.50 -53.47 -54.11
N ARG A 457 26.70 -52.95 -53.86
CA ARG A 457 27.85 -53.72 -53.33
C ARG A 457 28.26 -53.33 -51.92
N LEU A 458 27.84 -52.17 -51.44
CA LEU A 458 28.18 -51.64 -50.12
C LEU A 458 27.07 -51.89 -49.11
N GLN A 459 27.43 -51.94 -47.83
CA GLN A 459 26.45 -51.96 -46.76
C GLN A 459 25.73 -50.60 -46.68
N PRO A 460 24.44 -50.55 -46.28
CA PRO A 460 23.66 -49.32 -46.23
C PRO A 460 24.34 -48.17 -45.47
N GLU A 461 25.05 -48.48 -44.37
CA GLU A 461 25.76 -47.49 -43.56
C GLU A 461 26.91 -46.82 -44.33
N GLU A 462 27.61 -47.56 -45.19
CA GLU A 462 28.70 -47.05 -46.02
C GLU A 462 28.16 -46.21 -47.18
N VAL A 463 27.03 -46.60 -47.76
CA VAL A 463 26.33 -45.80 -48.78
C VAL A 463 25.90 -44.45 -48.21
N VAL A 464 25.31 -44.43 -47.00
CA VAL A 464 24.91 -43.19 -46.32
C VAL A 464 26.11 -42.30 -46.02
N LYS A 465 27.27 -42.87 -45.63
CA LYS A 465 28.51 -42.09 -45.43
C LYS A 465 28.98 -41.42 -46.72
N ILE A 466 28.99 -42.14 -47.84
CA ILE A 466 29.39 -41.60 -49.15
C ILE A 466 28.43 -40.50 -49.60
N LEU A 467 27.13 -40.72 -49.45
CA LEU A 467 26.10 -39.73 -49.76
C LEU A 467 26.26 -38.47 -48.91
N ASN A 468 26.42 -38.61 -47.59
CA ASN A 468 26.60 -37.46 -46.71
C ASN A 468 27.88 -36.69 -47.04
N PHE A 469 28.98 -37.38 -47.36
CA PHE A 469 30.22 -36.72 -47.79
C PHE A 469 30.01 -35.93 -49.08
N TYR A 470 29.48 -36.56 -50.12
CA TYR A 470 29.22 -35.93 -51.41
C TYR A 470 28.27 -34.74 -51.30
N LEU A 471 27.10 -34.94 -50.66
CA LEU A 471 26.09 -33.89 -50.51
C LEU A 471 26.60 -32.73 -49.66
N SER A 472 27.40 -32.98 -48.62
CA SER A 472 27.99 -31.90 -47.81
C SER A 472 28.98 -31.07 -48.62
N SER A 473 29.89 -31.72 -49.36
CA SER A 473 30.85 -31.00 -50.21
C SER A 473 30.16 -30.17 -51.30
N MET A 474 29.11 -30.71 -51.93
CA MET A 474 28.35 -29.98 -52.94
C MET A 474 27.55 -28.82 -52.31
N ALA A 475 26.94 -29.03 -51.14
CA ALA A 475 26.20 -28.01 -50.42
C ALA A 475 27.10 -26.83 -50.01
N ASP A 476 28.32 -27.10 -49.54
CA ASP A 476 29.30 -26.05 -49.18
C ASP A 476 29.64 -25.17 -50.40
N VAL A 477 29.93 -25.79 -51.55
CA VAL A 477 30.24 -25.07 -52.79
C VAL A 477 29.05 -24.23 -53.26
N ILE A 478 27.85 -24.84 -53.33
CA ILE A 478 26.62 -24.13 -53.76
C ILE A 478 26.35 -22.94 -52.84
N THR A 479 26.56 -23.10 -51.53
CA THR A 479 26.35 -22.04 -50.54
C THR A 479 27.34 -20.88 -50.71
N ILE A 480 28.62 -21.17 -50.99
CA ILE A 480 29.65 -20.15 -51.26
C ILE A 480 29.25 -19.25 -52.45
N TYR A 481 28.65 -19.85 -53.49
CA TYR A 481 28.25 -19.15 -54.70
C TYR A 481 26.80 -18.61 -54.67
N GLN A 482 26.07 -18.81 -53.56
CA GLN A 482 24.68 -18.34 -53.35
C GLN A 482 23.66 -18.86 -54.39
N GLY A 483 23.86 -20.09 -54.89
CA GLY A 483 23.02 -20.72 -55.91
C GLY A 483 23.80 -21.49 -56.95
#